data_AF-A0A930XT47-F1
#
_entry.id   AF-A0A930XT47-F1
#
_cell.length_a   1.000
_cell.length_b   1.000
_cell.length_c   1.000
_cell.angle_alpha   90.00
_cell.angle_beta   90.00
_cell.angle_gamma   90.00
#
_symmetry.space_group_name_H-M   'P 1'
#
loop_
_entity.id
_entity.type
_entity.pdbx_description
1 polymer ?
#
loop_
_entity_poly.entity_id
_entity_poly.type
_entity_poly.pdbx_seq_one_letter_code
_entity_poly.pdbx_strand_id
1 'polypeptide(L)' 'MTHALHIACVGDDRYAIGVAVTLYSALVNLGPAVEAVHLAILDGGIGPENRQRLERVLPKGAQRAGRCTLNF' A
#
# COMPACT_ATOMS: atom_id res chain seq x y z
N MET A 1 -10.63 10.09 18.83
CA MET A 1 -11.43 9.37 17.80
C MET A 1 -10.43 8.73 16.87
N THR A 2 -10.47 7.40 16.72
CA THR A 2 -9.67 6.70 15.72
C THR A 2 -10.41 6.69 14.40
N HIS A 3 -9.69 6.75 13.28
CA HIS A 3 -10.26 6.80 11.95
C HIS A 3 -9.58 5.79 11.01
N ALA A 4 -10.32 5.33 10.01
CA ALA A 4 -9.77 4.56 8.90
C ALA A 4 -9.18 5.51 7.84
N LEU A 5 -8.02 5.15 7.31
CA LEU A 5 -7.35 5.88 6.24
C LEU A 5 -7.47 5.13 4.91
N HIS A 6 -7.94 5.81 3.87
CA HIS A 6 -8.01 5.27 2.52
C HIS A 6 -6.90 5.87 1.67
N ILE A 7 -6.03 5.02 1.13
CA ILE A 7 -4.94 5.41 0.25
C ILE A 7 -5.18 4.74 -1.11
N ALA A 8 -5.26 5.56 -2.15
CA ALA A 8 -5.26 5.09 -3.53
C ALA A 8 -4.03 5.64 -4.24
N CYS A 9 -3.34 4.79 -5.00
CA CYS A 9 -2.27 5.22 -5.89
C CYS A 9 -2.39 4.53 -7.24
N VAL A 10 -1.73 5.10 -8.23
CA VAL A 10 -1.66 4.56 -9.59
C VAL A 10 -0.20 4.46 -9.98
N GLY A 11 0.17 3.39 -10.67
CA GLY A 11 1.54 3.20 -11.13
C GLY A 11 1.64 2.13 -12.21
N ASP A 12 2.65 2.27 -13.06
CA ASP A 12 3.07 1.25 -14.01
C ASP A 12 4.41 0.65 -13.55
N ASP A 13 4.95 -0.31 -14.31
CA ASP A 13 6.20 -1.00 -13.95
C ASP A 13 7.40 -0.05 -13.79
N ARG A 14 7.44 1.06 -14.56
CA ARG A 14 8.53 2.05 -14.50
C ARG A 14 8.51 2.83 -13.20
N TYR A 15 7.34 2.95 -12.58
CA TYR A 15 7.15 3.69 -11.33
C TYR A 15 6.98 2.78 -10.11
N ALA A 16 7.05 1.45 -10.26
CA ALA A 16 6.79 0.51 -9.17
C ALA A 16 7.67 0.75 -7.92
N ILE A 17 8.94 1.10 -8.11
CA ILE A 17 9.84 1.46 -6.99
C ILE A 17 9.40 2.77 -6.32
N GLY A 18 9.03 3.79 -7.11
CA GLY A 18 8.55 5.06 -6.57
C GLY A 18 7.25 4.91 -5.78
N VAL A 19 6.34 4.07 -6.28
CA VAL A 19 5.12 3.67 -5.57
C VAL A 19 5.47 2.97 -4.26
N ALA A 20 6.40 2.00 -4.29
CA ALA A 20 6.81 1.26 -3.09
C ALA A 20 7.39 2.18 -2.01
N VAL A 21 8.32 3.06 -2.37
CA VAL A 21 8.96 4.01 -1.43
C VAL A 21 7.91 4.95 -0.84
N THR A 22 7.05 5.52 -1.69
CA THR A 22 6.01 6.47 -1.27
C THR A 22 5.05 5.82 -0.26
N LEU A 23 4.53 4.64 -0.60
CA LEU A 23 3.60 3.91 0.27
C LEU A 23 4.27 3.46 1.56
N TYR A 24 5.50 2.94 1.50
CA TYR A 24 6.25 2.57 2.69
C TYR A 24 6.43 3.77 3.63
N SER A 25 6.92 4.89 3.11
CA SER A 25 7.11 6.12 3.88
C SER A 25 5.81 6.62 4.51
N ALA A 26 4.68 6.54 3.80
CA ALA A 26 3.39 6.90 4.36
C ALA A 26 2.98 5.96 5.51
N LEU A 27 3.10 4.64 5.30
CA LEU A 27 2.62 3.62 6.25
C LEU A 27 3.43 3.56 7.53
N VAL A 28 4.76 3.71 7.47
CA VAL A 28 5.62 3.64 8.67
C VAL A 28 5.53 4.89 9.56
N ASN A 29 5.00 5.99 9.04
CA ASN A 29 4.84 7.25 9.77
C ASN A 29 3.40 7.51 10.24
N LEU A 30 2.51 6.51 10.15
CA LEU A 30 1.15 6.66 10.64
C LEU A 30 1.13 6.80 12.17
N GLY A 31 0.42 7.82 12.64
CA GLY A 31 0.21 8.05 14.07
C GLY A 31 -0.86 7.14 14.68
N PRO A 32 -0.97 7.10 16.02
CA PRO A 32 -1.89 6.23 16.75
C PRO A 32 -3.38 6.53 16.53
N ALA A 33 -3.71 7.62 15.84
CA ALA A 33 -5.09 7.96 15.47
C ALA A 33 -5.62 7.13 14.29
N VAL A 34 -4.74 6.43 13.55
CA VAL A 34 -5.11 5.60 12.40
C VAL A 34 -5.21 4.14 12.86
N GLU A 35 -6.45 3.62 12.85
CA GLU A 35 -6.74 2.25 13.31
C GLU A 35 -6.67 1.23 12.15
N ALA A 36 -7.00 1.66 10.94
CA ALA A 36 -6.99 0.83 9.76
C ALA A 36 -6.53 1.60 8.53
N VAL A 37 -5.90 0.91 7.60
CA VAL A 37 -5.52 1.44 6.29
C VAL A 37 -6.11 0.55 5.20
N HIS A 38 -6.80 1.18 4.25
CA HIS A 38 -7.28 0.55 3.03
C HIS A 38 -6.44 1.05 1.86
N LEU A 39 -5.64 0.17 1.27
CA LEU A 39 -4.76 0.51 0.16
C LEU A 39 -5.29 -0.08 -1.16
N ALA A 40 -5.48 0.77 -2.16
CA ALA A 40 -5.79 0.38 -3.53
C ALA A 40 -4.67 0.86 -4.47
N ILE A 41 -4.19 -0.03 -5.34
CA ILE A 41 -3.20 0.30 -6.38
C ILE A 41 -3.87 0.08 -7.72
N LEU A 42 -4.11 1.16 -8.47
CA LEU A 42 -4.52 1.06 -9.86
C LEU A 42 -3.29 0.65 -10.68
N ASP A 43 -3.29 -0.61 -11.10
CA ASP A 43 -2.16 -1.22 -11.81
C ASP A 43 -2.19 -0.88 -13.31
N GLY A 44 -1.21 -0.09 -13.76
CA GLY A 44 -0.99 0.28 -15.15
C GLY A 44 -0.16 -0.72 -15.96
N GLY A 45 0.13 -1.92 -15.44
CA GLY A 45 0.94 -2.95 -16.06
C GLY A 45 2.25 -3.24 -15.32
N ILE A 46 2.22 -3.30 -13.99
CA ILE A 46 3.34 -3.67 -13.13
C ILE A 46 3.67 -5.14 -13.33
N GLY A 47 4.92 -5.42 -13.70
CA GLY A 47 5.41 -6.75 -13.95
C GLY A 47 5.44 -7.61 -12.68
N PRO A 48 5.48 -8.95 -12.82
CA PRO A 48 5.39 -9.88 -11.69
C PRO A 48 6.54 -9.72 -10.68
N GLU A 49 7.76 -9.38 -11.13
CA GLU A 49 8.89 -9.15 -10.25
C GLU A 49 8.68 -7.91 -9.36
N ASN A 50 8.27 -6.80 -9.96
CA ASN A 50 8.01 -5.56 -9.24
C ASN A 50 6.76 -5.65 -8.37
N ARG A 51 5.74 -6.40 -8.79
CA ARG A 51 4.59 -6.74 -7.97
C ARG A 51 5.01 -7.50 -6.70
N GLN A 52 5.84 -8.53 -6.82
CA GLN A 52 6.37 -9.25 -5.65
C GLN A 52 7.18 -8.33 -4.72
N ARG A 53 7.97 -7.40 -5.28
CA ARG A 53 8.72 -6.43 -4.48
C ARG A 53 7.77 -5.48 -3.73
N LEU A 54 6.74 -4.96 -4.39
CA LEU A 54 5.69 -4.14 -3.77
C LEU A 54 5.00 -4.90 -2.62
N GLU A 55 4.60 -6.14 -2.85
CA GLU A 55 3.96 -6.99 -1.82
C GLU A 55 4.85 -7.26 -0.60
N ARG A 56 6.18 -7.30 -0.79
CA ARG A 56 7.13 -7.48 0.32
C ARG A 56 7.33 -6.22 1.15
N VAL A 57 7.33 -5.05 0.49
CA VAL A 57 7.61 -3.76 1.13
C VAL A 57 6.37 -3.20 1.82
N LEU A 58 5.20 -3.43 1.25
CA LEU A 58 3.94 -3.06 1.89
C LEU A 58 3.76 -3.99 3.10
N PRO A 59 3.81 -3.46 4.35
CA PRO A 59 3.79 -4.30 5.53
C PRO A 59 2.55 -5.20 5.51
N LYS A 60 2.71 -6.47 5.89
CA LYS A 60 1.59 -7.39 6.21
C LYS A 60 0.62 -6.81 7.25
N GLY A 61 0.94 -5.65 7.85
CA GLY A 61 0.06 -4.80 8.65
C GLY A 61 -1.16 -4.27 7.91
N ALA A 62 -1.12 -4.17 6.57
CA ALA A 62 -2.34 -4.05 5.77
C ALA A 62 -3.27 -5.27 6.03
N GLN A 63 -2.74 -6.48 6.02
CA GLN A 63 -3.52 -7.71 6.22
C GLN A 63 -3.92 -7.99 7.68
N ARG A 64 -3.38 -7.27 8.68
CA ARG A 64 -3.64 -7.53 10.12
C ARG A 64 -4.80 -6.76 10.74
N ALA A 65 -5.35 -5.76 10.05
CA ALA A 65 -6.52 -5.01 10.52
C ALA A 65 -7.84 -5.56 9.95
N GLY A 66 -7.98 -6.88 9.73
CA GLY A 66 -9.25 -7.52 9.34
C GLY A 66 -9.98 -7.01 8.08
N ARG A 67 -9.47 -5.98 7.37
CA ARG A 67 -10.16 -5.26 6.30
C ARG A 67 -9.23 -4.51 5.32
N CYS A 68 -7.96 -4.88 5.14
CA CYS A 68 -7.24 -4.41 3.95
C CYS A 68 -7.37 -5.43 2.83
N THR A 69 -8.17 -5.09 1.84
CA THR A 69 -8.23 -5.82 0.57
C THR A 69 -7.24 -5.17 -0.37
N LEU A 70 -6.13 -5.86 -0.68
CA LEU A 70 -5.30 -5.48 -1.81
C LEU A 70 -6.05 -5.90 -3.08
N ASN A 71 -6.66 -4.93 -3.75
CA ASN A 71 -7.19 -5.11 -5.09
C ASN A 71 -6.14 -4.57 -6.06
N PHE A 72 -5.49 -5.49 -6.78
CA PHE A 72 -4.75 -5.17 -8.00
C PHE A 72 -5.72 -5.15 -9.18
#